data_AF-A0A084B939-F1
#
_entry.id   AF-A0A084B939-F1
#
_cell.length_a   1.000
_cell.length_b   1.000
_cell.length_c   1.000
_cell.angle_alpha   90.00
_cell.angle_beta   90.00
_cell.angle_gamma   90.00
#
_symmetry.space_group_name_H-M   'P 1'
#
loop_
_entity.id
_entity.type
_entity.pdbx_description
1 polymer ?
#
loop_
_entity_poly.entity_id
_entity_poly.type
_entity_poly.pdbx_seq_one_letter_code
_entity_poly.pdbx_strand_id
1 'polypeptide(L)'
;MDGFDTEHNPDLQYVSAFLATLGTGILPDGTRANTPAIDPDDLEDVWNAQILDTSITSTGTSRGIRTPNDFFMDQFGSQGNRAPLLLLQRSLNQIKGRVFGDGVDIEDEDHFTDNLEAVARSGQQEDYLLANIRETIAVFRYINHPNALPRIQANRRRLREVTAIIEREVPVLAGMHDLHIEFDNAWYRERSANARTWVADRLVQIIATYSNLEQAGTSPANAREVRAAVDSLFDDLPYMEPPPEDPNDV
;
A
#
# COMPACT_ATOMS: atom_id res chain seq x y z
N MET A 1 4.56 -20.64 -15.51
CA MET A 1 4.66 -19.31 -14.87
C MET A 1 3.99 -19.43 -13.51
N ASP A 2 4.48 -20.34 -12.68
CA ASP A 2 3.88 -20.58 -11.37
C ASP A 2 4.65 -19.72 -10.37
N GLY A 3 3.93 -18.82 -9.68
CA GLY A 3 4.50 -17.98 -8.61
C GLY A 3 4.58 -16.48 -8.89
N PHE A 4 4.19 -16.00 -10.08
CA PHE A 4 4.10 -14.57 -10.38
C PHE A 4 2.67 -14.18 -10.77
N ASP A 5 2.21 -13.04 -10.26
CA ASP A 5 0.94 -12.43 -10.63
C ASP A 5 1.19 -11.06 -11.27
N THR A 6 0.21 -10.63 -12.08
CA THR A 6 0.17 -9.25 -12.55
C THR A 6 -0.46 -8.40 -11.45
N GLU A 7 0.18 -7.29 -11.10
CA GLU A 7 -0.27 -6.44 -10.01
C GLU A 7 -0.60 -5.01 -10.44
N HIS A 8 -1.40 -4.36 -9.61
CA HIS A 8 -1.81 -2.96 -9.73
C HIS A 8 -0.91 -2.08 -8.85
N ASN A 9 -0.57 -0.89 -9.35
CA ASN A 9 0.12 0.13 -8.56
C ASN A 9 -0.53 1.49 -8.77
N PRO A 10 -1.11 2.11 -7.73
CA PRO A 10 -1.32 1.58 -6.37
C PRO A 10 -2.28 0.36 -6.33
N ASP A 11 -2.42 -0.28 -5.17
CA ASP A 11 -3.44 -1.32 -4.96
C ASP A 11 -4.86 -0.71 -4.99
N LEU A 12 -5.88 -1.52 -5.30
CA LEU A 12 -7.25 -1.03 -5.53
C LEU A 12 -7.91 -0.40 -4.29
N GLN A 13 -7.45 -0.75 -3.08
CA GLN A 13 -7.89 -0.14 -1.82
C GLN A 13 -7.62 1.38 -1.77
N TYR A 14 -6.64 1.86 -2.54
CA TYR A 14 -6.38 3.28 -2.75
C TYR A 14 -7.64 4.04 -3.17
N VAL A 15 -8.48 3.44 -4.03
CA VAL A 15 -9.68 4.09 -4.58
C VAL A 15 -10.73 4.30 -3.51
N SER A 16 -10.98 3.28 -2.68
CA SER A 16 -11.97 3.36 -1.59
C SER A 16 -11.60 4.47 -0.60
N ALA A 17 -10.33 4.50 -0.19
CA ALA A 17 -9.85 5.54 0.72
C ALA A 17 -9.82 6.92 0.08
N PHE A 18 -9.47 7.02 -1.21
CA PHE A 18 -9.50 8.29 -1.91
C PHE A 18 -10.92 8.86 -1.97
N LEU A 19 -11.92 8.04 -2.30
CA LEU A 19 -13.33 8.46 -2.29
C LEU A 19 -13.78 8.92 -0.89
N ALA A 20 -13.34 8.22 0.17
CA ALA A 20 -13.60 8.65 1.54
C ALA A 20 -12.97 10.01 1.83
N THR A 21 -11.72 10.25 1.40
CA THR A 21 -11.07 11.56 1.53
C THR A 21 -11.77 12.63 0.71
N LEU A 22 -12.23 12.35 -0.51
CA LEU A 22 -12.98 13.30 -1.32
C LEU A 22 -14.23 13.81 -0.60
N GLY A 23 -15.04 12.90 -0.04
CA GLY A 23 -16.31 13.27 0.61
C GLY A 23 -16.16 13.84 2.03
N THR A 24 -15.05 13.54 2.72
CA THR A 24 -14.88 13.95 4.13
C THR A 24 -13.85 15.05 4.34
N GLY A 25 -12.90 15.21 3.40
CA GLY A 25 -11.71 16.05 3.56
C GLY A 25 -10.78 15.54 4.66
N ILE A 26 -10.92 14.27 5.09
CA ILE A 26 -10.05 13.63 6.06
C ILE A 26 -9.03 12.78 5.30
N LEU A 27 -7.74 13.06 5.55
CA LEU A 27 -6.62 12.32 4.99
C LEU A 27 -6.46 10.96 5.68
N PRO A 28 -5.75 10.00 5.06
CA PRO A 28 -5.52 8.67 5.62
C PRO A 28 -4.92 8.64 7.02
N ASP A 29 -4.14 9.65 7.38
CA ASP A 29 -3.53 9.83 8.72
C ASP A 29 -4.48 10.47 9.75
N GLY A 30 -5.76 10.66 9.38
CA GLY A 30 -6.78 11.27 10.21
C GLY A 30 -6.71 12.80 10.27
N THR A 31 -5.73 13.44 9.61
CA THR A 31 -5.65 14.90 9.55
C THR A 31 -6.65 15.47 8.55
N ARG A 32 -6.94 16.78 8.66
CA ARG A 32 -7.80 17.46 7.68
C ARG A 32 -6.96 17.92 6.49
N ALA A 33 -7.46 17.67 5.29
CA ALA A 33 -6.92 18.25 4.07
C ALA A 33 -7.06 19.78 4.09
N ASN A 34 -6.17 20.47 3.38
CA ASN A 34 -6.24 21.90 3.16
C ASN A 34 -7.30 22.23 2.10
N THR A 35 -7.43 21.37 1.09
CA THR A 35 -8.46 21.47 0.06
C THR A 35 -9.82 21.07 0.64
N PRO A 36 -10.90 21.86 0.41
CA PRO A 36 -12.23 21.52 0.90
C PRO A 36 -12.72 20.18 0.34
N ALA A 37 -13.46 19.43 1.16
CA ALA A 37 -14.17 18.23 0.73
C ALA A 37 -15.21 18.56 -0.36
N ILE A 38 -15.47 17.59 -1.22
CA ILE A 38 -16.56 17.61 -2.20
C ILE A 38 -17.83 17.11 -1.49
N ASP A 39 -18.98 17.69 -1.83
CA ASP A 39 -20.26 17.23 -1.27
C ASP A 39 -20.45 15.73 -1.59
N PRO A 40 -20.71 14.87 -0.58
CA PRO A 40 -20.95 13.45 -0.80
C PRO A 40 -22.10 13.16 -1.77
N ASP A 41 -23.16 13.98 -1.79
CA ASP A 41 -24.29 13.81 -2.70
C ASP A 41 -23.85 14.08 -4.14
N ASP A 42 -23.03 15.13 -4.35
CA ASP A 42 -22.45 15.45 -5.67
C ASP A 42 -21.53 14.33 -6.16
N LEU A 43 -20.71 13.74 -5.27
CA LEU A 43 -19.86 12.59 -5.59
C LEU A 43 -20.69 11.38 -6.01
N GLU A 44 -21.73 11.03 -5.25
CA GLU A 44 -22.61 9.89 -5.55
C GLU A 44 -23.29 10.05 -6.90
N ASP A 45 -23.80 11.25 -7.19
CA ASP A 45 -24.52 11.57 -8.43
C ASP A 45 -23.64 11.47 -9.68
N VAL A 46 -22.38 11.90 -9.60
CA VAL A 46 -21.53 12.04 -10.81
C VAL A 46 -20.49 10.94 -10.99
N TRP A 47 -20.03 10.27 -9.93
CA TRP A 47 -18.88 9.36 -10.00
C TRP A 47 -19.06 8.21 -11.00
N ASN A 48 -20.27 7.67 -11.08
CA ASN A 48 -20.63 6.59 -12.02
C ASN A 48 -21.54 7.06 -13.18
N ALA A 49 -21.79 8.36 -13.31
CA ALA A 49 -22.64 8.89 -14.38
C ALA A 49 -21.89 8.90 -15.72
N GLN A 50 -22.61 8.64 -16.82
CA GLN A 50 -22.06 8.65 -18.18
C GLN A 50 -21.94 10.08 -18.74
N ILE A 51 -21.04 10.87 -18.15
CA ILE A 51 -20.92 12.31 -18.41
C ILE A 51 -19.61 12.71 -19.13
N LEU A 52 -18.63 11.81 -19.22
CA LEU A 52 -17.36 12.11 -19.89
C LEU A 52 -17.46 11.90 -21.41
N ASP A 53 -16.82 12.81 -22.16
CA ASP A 53 -16.59 12.61 -23.58
C ASP A 53 -15.54 11.52 -23.81
N THR A 54 -15.85 10.56 -24.66
CA THR A 54 -14.93 9.48 -25.05
C THR A 54 -13.68 9.95 -25.80
N SER A 55 -13.68 11.17 -26.35
CA SER A 55 -12.54 11.74 -27.06
C SER A 55 -11.35 12.05 -26.14
N ILE A 56 -11.60 12.26 -24.85
CA ILE A 56 -10.60 12.61 -23.84
C ILE A 56 -10.23 11.44 -22.90
N THR A 57 -10.98 10.33 -22.94
CA THR A 57 -10.81 9.20 -22.01
C THR A 57 -10.07 7.99 -22.59
N SER A 58 -9.48 8.10 -23.79
CA SER A 58 -8.76 6.98 -24.39
C SER A 58 -7.38 6.77 -23.74
N THR A 59 -7.15 5.60 -23.15
CA THR A 59 -5.84 5.19 -22.62
C THR A 59 -5.43 3.84 -23.22
N GLY A 60 -4.28 3.79 -23.90
CA GLY A 60 -3.86 2.57 -24.61
C GLY A 60 -4.87 2.15 -25.69
N THR A 61 -5.40 0.94 -25.58
CA THR A 61 -6.50 0.44 -26.43
C THR A 61 -7.87 0.51 -25.76
N SER A 62 -7.95 1.00 -24.51
CA SER A 62 -9.22 1.28 -23.85
C SER A 62 -9.96 2.39 -24.61
N ARG A 63 -11.23 2.14 -24.95
CA ARG A 63 -12.10 3.03 -25.72
C ARG A 63 -13.47 3.10 -25.07
N GLY A 64 -14.18 4.21 -25.28
CA GLY A 64 -15.59 4.32 -24.91
C GLY A 64 -15.85 4.47 -23.42
N ILE A 65 -14.83 4.85 -22.63
CA ILE A 65 -14.97 5.14 -21.20
C ILE A 65 -15.77 6.44 -21.05
N ARG A 66 -16.87 6.39 -20.29
CA ARG A 66 -17.82 7.51 -20.16
C ARG A 66 -18.06 7.97 -18.72
N THR A 67 -17.57 7.24 -17.73
CA THR A 67 -17.76 7.58 -16.31
C THR A 67 -16.44 8.04 -15.69
N PRO A 68 -16.47 8.99 -14.74
CA PRO A 68 -15.29 9.34 -13.94
C PRO A 68 -14.63 8.13 -13.28
N ASN A 69 -15.42 7.25 -12.69
CA ASN A 69 -14.96 6.02 -12.06
C ASN A 69 -14.18 5.14 -13.03
N ASP A 70 -14.79 4.74 -14.16
CA ASP A 70 -14.13 3.85 -15.12
C ASP A 70 -12.86 4.48 -15.69
N PHE A 71 -12.84 5.80 -15.87
CA PHE A 71 -11.65 6.50 -16.38
C PHE A 71 -10.51 6.52 -15.38
N PHE A 72 -10.82 6.77 -14.11
CA PHE A 72 -9.86 6.70 -13.02
C PHE A 72 -9.35 5.27 -12.81
N MET A 73 -10.25 4.29 -12.75
CA MET A 73 -9.94 2.87 -12.57
C MET A 73 -9.07 2.30 -13.70
N ASP A 74 -9.28 2.72 -14.94
CA ASP A 74 -8.46 2.26 -16.08
C ASP A 74 -6.98 2.63 -15.92
N GLN A 75 -6.64 3.65 -15.12
CA GLN A 75 -5.24 4.04 -14.88
C GLN A 75 -4.50 3.09 -13.93
N PHE A 76 -5.21 2.28 -13.13
CA PHE A 76 -4.62 1.21 -12.30
C PHE A 76 -4.18 0.00 -13.12
N GLY A 77 -4.69 -0.09 -14.35
CA GLY A 77 -4.37 -1.12 -15.31
C GLY A 77 -5.56 -2.00 -15.65
N SER A 78 -5.73 -2.24 -16.95
CA SER A 78 -6.82 -3.01 -17.50
C SER A 78 -6.33 -3.85 -18.68
N GLN A 79 -7.24 -4.62 -19.30
CA GLN A 79 -6.89 -5.32 -20.55
C GLN A 79 -6.48 -4.34 -21.66
N GLY A 80 -7.08 -3.14 -21.70
CA GLY A 80 -6.81 -2.10 -22.69
C GLY A 80 -5.67 -1.14 -22.31
N ASN A 81 -5.41 -0.97 -21.01
CA ASN A 81 -4.31 -0.18 -20.47
C ASN A 81 -3.39 -1.06 -19.62
N ARG A 82 -2.47 -1.79 -20.25
CA ARG A 82 -1.53 -2.69 -19.55
C ARG A 82 -0.23 -2.03 -19.11
N ALA A 83 0.02 -0.80 -19.57
CA ALA A 83 1.22 -0.03 -19.24
C ALA A 83 1.49 0.10 -17.72
N PRO A 84 0.50 0.32 -16.84
CA PRO A 84 0.74 0.47 -15.40
C PRO A 84 1.06 -0.83 -14.67
N LEU A 85 0.79 -1.99 -15.29
CA LEU A 85 0.92 -3.29 -14.65
C LEU A 85 2.40 -3.72 -14.52
N LEU A 86 2.71 -4.38 -13.40
CA LEU A 86 4.00 -5.04 -13.16
C LEU A 86 3.78 -6.53 -12.86
N LEU A 87 4.85 -7.32 -13.04
CA LEU A 87 4.88 -8.69 -12.55
C LEU A 87 5.53 -8.69 -11.18
N LEU A 88 4.87 -9.33 -10.22
CA LEU A 88 5.35 -9.47 -8.85
C LEU A 88 5.19 -10.92 -8.39
N GLN A 89 6.10 -11.38 -7.54
CA GLN A 89 5.97 -12.68 -6.91
C GLN A 89 4.67 -12.73 -6.10
N ARG A 90 3.91 -13.82 -6.21
CA ARG A 90 2.58 -13.95 -5.60
C ARG A 90 2.57 -13.70 -4.10
N SER A 91 3.52 -14.25 -3.34
CA SER A 91 3.59 -14.05 -1.88
C SER A 91 3.80 -12.58 -1.54
N LEU A 92 4.77 -11.94 -2.21
CA LEU A 92 5.05 -10.52 -2.04
C LEU A 92 3.86 -9.63 -2.43
N ASN A 93 3.12 -10.00 -3.49
CA ASN A 93 1.90 -9.29 -3.90
C ASN A 93 0.77 -9.42 -2.85
N GLN A 94 0.64 -10.57 -2.20
CA GLN A 94 -0.33 -10.76 -1.12
C GLN A 94 0.02 -9.91 0.10
N ILE A 95 1.29 -9.89 0.51
CA ILE A 95 1.75 -9.05 1.62
C ILE A 95 1.61 -7.57 1.28
N LYS A 96 1.95 -7.15 0.05
CA LYS A 96 1.71 -5.79 -0.44
C LYS A 96 0.25 -5.39 -0.29
N GLY A 97 -0.68 -6.27 -0.70
CA GLY A 97 -2.12 -6.03 -0.52
C GLY A 97 -2.57 -5.89 0.94
N ARG A 98 -1.88 -6.52 1.91
CA ARG A 98 -2.14 -6.33 3.35
C ARG A 98 -1.54 -5.03 3.88
N VAL A 99 -0.32 -4.68 3.44
CA VAL A 99 0.38 -3.44 3.79
C VAL A 99 -0.41 -2.20 3.33
N PHE A 100 -0.92 -2.23 2.10
CA PHE A 100 -1.70 -1.13 1.51
C PHE A 100 -3.22 -1.31 1.65
N GLY A 101 -3.66 -2.36 2.34
CA GLY A 101 -5.06 -2.60 2.65
C GLY A 101 -5.55 -1.77 3.84
N ASP A 102 -6.87 -1.78 4.05
CA ASP A 102 -7.47 -1.14 5.21
C ASP A 102 -7.15 -1.92 6.49
N GLY A 103 -6.77 -1.21 7.56
CA GLY A 103 -6.51 -1.79 8.89
C GLY A 103 -5.12 -2.37 9.15
N VAL A 104 -4.19 -2.37 8.17
CA VAL A 104 -2.82 -2.94 8.26
C VAL A 104 -2.73 -4.15 9.20
N ASP A 105 -3.48 -5.19 8.84
CA ASP A 105 -3.41 -6.50 9.50
C ASP A 105 -2.62 -7.46 8.61
N ILE A 106 -1.29 -7.36 8.72
CA ILE A 106 -0.36 -8.15 7.90
C ILE A 106 -0.42 -9.63 8.31
N GLU A 107 -0.60 -9.87 9.59
CA GLU A 107 -0.82 -11.17 10.21
C GLU A 107 -1.54 -10.96 11.54
N ASP A 108 -2.57 -11.79 11.76
CA ASP A 108 -3.34 -11.82 13.00
C ASP A 108 -2.42 -12.02 14.22
N GLU A 109 -2.67 -11.22 15.26
CA GLU A 109 -1.81 -11.18 16.44
C GLU A 109 -1.81 -12.48 17.24
N ASP A 110 -2.96 -13.13 17.37
CA ASP A 110 -3.08 -14.41 18.07
C ASP A 110 -2.34 -15.50 17.28
N HIS A 111 -2.52 -15.53 15.96
CA HIS A 111 -1.79 -16.44 15.07
C HIS A 111 -0.27 -16.24 15.16
N PHE A 112 0.21 -15.00 15.13
CA PHE A 112 1.63 -14.71 15.28
C PHE A 112 2.16 -15.18 16.63
N THR A 113 1.41 -14.91 17.71
CA THR A 113 1.80 -15.29 19.07
C THR A 113 1.87 -16.81 19.22
N ASP A 114 0.88 -17.54 18.71
CA ASP A 114 0.87 -19.01 18.72
C ASP A 114 2.08 -19.59 17.95
N ASN A 115 2.40 -19.02 16.78
CA ASN A 115 3.56 -19.43 15.99
C ASN A 115 4.88 -19.14 16.70
N LEU A 116 5.01 -17.97 17.33
CA LEU A 116 6.18 -17.61 18.13
C LEU A 116 6.38 -18.60 19.29
N GLU A 117 5.32 -18.93 20.02
CA GLU A 117 5.41 -19.93 21.09
C GLU A 117 5.81 -21.31 20.58
N ALA A 118 5.26 -21.74 19.44
CA ALA A 118 5.57 -23.03 18.83
C ALA A 118 7.03 -23.11 18.38
N VAL A 119 7.55 -22.06 17.72
CA VAL A 119 8.96 -21.96 17.29
C VAL A 119 9.89 -21.91 18.49
N ALA A 120 9.55 -21.16 19.54
CA ALA A 120 10.35 -21.10 20.75
C ALA A 120 10.37 -22.45 21.50
N ARG A 121 9.24 -23.16 21.58
CA ARG A 121 9.18 -24.49 22.23
C ARG A 121 9.93 -25.57 21.45
N SER A 122 9.82 -25.56 20.13
CA SER A 122 10.46 -26.57 19.26
C SER A 122 11.94 -26.28 19.01
N GLY A 123 12.34 -25.00 19.08
CA GLY A 123 13.68 -24.55 18.71
C GLY A 123 13.98 -24.72 17.22
N GLN A 124 12.93 -24.70 16.37
CA GLN A 124 13.00 -24.92 14.92
C GLN A 124 12.00 -24.01 14.20
N GLN A 125 12.14 -23.88 12.87
CA GLN A 125 11.20 -23.15 11.98
C GLN A 125 11.19 -21.62 12.18
N GLU A 126 12.29 -21.04 12.64
CA GLU A 126 12.47 -19.59 12.72
C GLU A 126 12.26 -18.87 11.38
N ASP A 127 12.58 -19.51 10.25
CA ASP A 127 12.33 -18.93 8.94
C ASP A 127 10.84 -18.70 8.64
N TYR A 128 9.96 -19.57 9.16
CA TYR A 128 8.52 -19.41 9.02
C TYR A 128 8.01 -18.25 9.87
N LEU A 129 8.47 -18.17 11.14
CA LEU A 129 8.14 -17.06 12.04
C LEU A 129 8.55 -15.70 11.46
N LEU A 130 9.71 -15.63 10.80
CA LEU A 130 10.26 -14.38 10.27
C LEU A 130 9.77 -14.05 8.84
N ALA A 131 9.01 -14.95 8.19
CA ALA A 131 8.65 -14.82 6.79
C ALA A 131 7.83 -13.54 6.51
N ASN A 132 6.72 -13.33 7.22
CA ASN A 132 5.86 -12.17 7.00
C ASN A 132 6.56 -10.85 7.33
N ILE A 133 7.45 -10.85 8.32
CA ILE A 133 8.29 -9.68 8.66
C ILE A 133 9.22 -9.34 7.50
N ARG A 134 9.94 -10.34 6.97
CA ARG A 134 10.86 -10.18 5.84
C ARG A 134 10.11 -9.73 4.58
N GLU A 135 8.97 -10.33 4.27
CA GLU A 135 8.16 -9.97 3.11
C GLU A 135 7.59 -8.56 3.23
N THR A 136 7.18 -8.12 4.43
CA THR A 136 6.71 -6.75 4.68
C THR A 136 7.81 -5.72 4.38
N ILE A 137 9.03 -5.95 4.86
CA ILE A 137 10.19 -5.11 4.53
C ILE A 137 10.47 -5.15 3.02
N ALA A 138 10.34 -6.32 2.40
CA ALA A 138 10.57 -6.49 0.97
C ALA A 138 9.56 -5.71 0.11
N VAL A 139 8.34 -5.44 0.58
CA VAL A 139 7.38 -4.56 -0.11
C VAL A 139 7.96 -3.16 -0.30
N PHE A 140 8.58 -2.59 0.73
CA PHE A 140 9.16 -1.24 0.66
C PHE A 140 10.42 -1.19 -0.21
N ARG A 141 11.23 -2.25 -0.16
CA ARG A 141 12.34 -2.41 -1.10
C ARG A 141 11.84 -2.53 -2.54
N TYR A 142 10.71 -3.20 -2.75
CA TYR A 142 10.10 -3.37 -4.06
C TYR A 142 9.58 -2.06 -4.63
N ILE A 143 8.74 -1.31 -3.89
CA ILE A 143 8.14 -0.07 -4.41
C ILE A 143 9.20 1.03 -4.68
N ASN A 144 10.35 0.95 -4.01
CA ASN A 144 11.49 1.83 -4.21
C ASN A 144 12.58 1.25 -5.11
N HIS A 145 12.39 0.03 -5.65
CA HIS A 145 13.39 -0.63 -6.47
C HIS A 145 13.61 0.13 -7.78
N PRO A 146 14.86 0.30 -8.28
CA PRO A 146 15.14 1.06 -9.51
C PRO A 146 14.37 0.60 -10.75
N ASN A 147 13.96 -0.66 -10.80
CA ASN A 147 13.18 -1.21 -11.91
C ASN A 147 11.64 -1.06 -11.75
N ALA A 148 11.14 -0.86 -10.53
CA ALA A 148 9.71 -0.75 -10.25
C ALA A 148 9.29 0.71 -10.05
N LEU A 149 10.09 1.47 -9.30
CA LEU A 149 9.82 2.86 -8.93
C LEU A 149 9.47 3.76 -10.11
N PRO A 150 10.17 3.72 -11.27
CA PRO A 150 9.81 4.57 -12.41
C PRO A 150 8.37 4.35 -12.91
N ARG A 151 7.89 3.10 -12.86
CA ARG A 151 6.53 2.76 -13.28
C ARG A 151 5.51 3.16 -12.21
N ILE A 152 5.81 2.93 -10.94
CA ILE A 152 4.97 3.36 -9.82
C ILE A 152 4.77 4.88 -9.87
N GLN A 153 5.84 5.66 -10.08
CA GLN A 153 5.75 7.10 -10.20
C GLN A 153 4.98 7.55 -11.46
N ALA A 154 5.20 6.87 -12.58
CA ALA A 154 4.41 7.16 -13.79
C ALA A 154 2.92 6.92 -13.56
N ASN A 155 2.54 5.86 -12.84
CA ASN A 155 1.15 5.58 -12.51
C ASN A 155 0.56 6.64 -11.56
N ARG A 156 1.29 7.03 -10.51
CA ARG A 156 0.87 8.10 -9.59
C ARG A 156 0.62 9.42 -10.32
N ARG A 157 1.54 9.85 -11.19
CA ARG A 157 1.33 11.02 -12.06
C ARG A 157 0.09 10.88 -12.94
N ARG A 158 -0.07 9.71 -13.55
CA ARG A 158 -1.20 9.47 -14.46
C ARG A 158 -2.54 9.54 -13.74
N LEU A 159 -2.61 9.02 -12.52
CA LEU A 159 -3.78 9.12 -11.66
C LEU A 159 -4.12 10.58 -11.35
N ARG A 160 -3.12 11.42 -11.06
CA ARG A 160 -3.30 12.87 -10.83
C ARG A 160 -3.70 13.63 -12.09
N GLU A 161 -3.10 13.32 -13.24
CA GLU A 161 -3.52 13.88 -14.54
C GLU A 161 -5.00 13.59 -14.81
N VAL A 162 -5.45 12.37 -14.52
CA VAL A 162 -6.84 11.98 -14.73
C VAL A 162 -7.78 12.69 -13.76
N THR A 163 -7.40 12.91 -12.50
CA THR A 163 -8.24 13.73 -11.59
C THR A 163 -8.36 15.18 -12.06
N ALA A 164 -7.29 15.78 -12.60
CA ALA A 164 -7.36 17.11 -13.21
C ALA A 164 -8.28 17.15 -14.45
N ILE A 165 -8.28 16.09 -15.27
CA ILE A 165 -9.20 15.98 -16.40
C ILE A 165 -10.64 15.82 -15.91
N ILE A 166 -10.90 14.92 -14.97
CA ILE A 166 -12.25 14.71 -14.42
C ILE A 166 -12.80 16.01 -13.85
N GLU A 167 -12.02 16.71 -13.03
CA GLU A 167 -12.38 17.99 -12.43
C GLU A 167 -12.78 19.04 -13.49
N ARG A 168 -12.01 19.15 -14.58
CA ARG A 168 -12.31 20.10 -15.66
C ARG A 168 -13.63 19.79 -16.36
N GLU A 169 -13.93 18.51 -16.57
CA GLU A 169 -15.10 18.07 -17.34
C GLU A 169 -16.35 17.94 -16.48
N VAL A 170 -16.18 17.80 -15.17
CA VAL A 170 -17.24 17.64 -14.17
C VAL A 170 -17.06 18.71 -13.10
N PRO A 171 -17.51 19.96 -13.34
CA PRO A 171 -17.18 21.11 -12.49
C PRO A 171 -17.63 21.01 -11.04
N VAL A 172 -18.60 20.13 -10.73
CA VAL A 172 -19.03 19.88 -9.35
C VAL A 172 -17.95 19.15 -8.53
N LEU A 173 -16.97 18.51 -9.20
CA LEU A 173 -15.80 17.89 -8.58
C LEU A 173 -14.61 18.84 -8.48
N ALA A 174 -14.83 20.16 -8.44
CA ALA A 174 -13.78 21.15 -8.23
C ALA A 174 -12.96 20.85 -6.96
N GLY A 175 -11.63 20.91 -7.07
CA GLY A 175 -10.69 20.57 -5.98
C GLY A 175 -10.31 19.08 -5.90
N MET A 176 -10.87 18.21 -6.75
CA MET A 176 -10.53 16.78 -6.78
C MET A 176 -9.03 16.56 -7.04
N HIS A 177 -8.40 17.34 -7.92
CA HIS A 177 -6.98 17.21 -8.22
C HIS A 177 -6.09 17.54 -7.02
N ASP A 178 -6.33 18.67 -6.36
CA ASP A 178 -5.54 19.10 -5.21
C ASP A 178 -5.73 18.15 -4.01
N LEU A 179 -6.97 17.72 -3.74
CA LEU A 179 -7.26 16.68 -2.75
C LEU A 179 -6.51 15.38 -3.03
N HIS A 180 -6.37 15.00 -4.30
CA HIS A 180 -5.64 13.80 -4.69
C HIS A 180 -4.14 13.90 -4.38
N ILE A 181 -3.53 15.06 -4.59
CA ILE A 181 -2.11 15.29 -4.25
C ILE A 181 -1.91 15.16 -2.73
N GLU A 182 -2.77 15.79 -1.93
CA GLU A 182 -2.73 15.68 -0.47
C GLU A 182 -2.96 14.23 0.00
N PHE A 183 -3.95 13.56 -0.58
CA PHE A 183 -4.29 12.17 -0.30
C PHE A 183 -3.14 11.20 -0.60
N ASP A 184 -2.58 11.25 -1.82
CA ASP A 184 -1.58 10.29 -2.27
C ASP A 184 -0.34 10.29 -1.37
N ASN A 185 0.12 11.49 -0.99
CA ASN A 185 1.26 11.66 -0.10
C ASN A 185 0.94 11.13 1.31
N ALA A 186 -0.22 11.49 1.86
CA ALA A 186 -0.64 11.00 3.17
C ALA A 186 -0.86 9.48 3.19
N TRP A 187 -1.43 8.90 2.12
CA TRP A 187 -1.69 7.47 1.99
C TRP A 187 -0.41 6.65 2.09
N TYR A 188 0.59 6.96 1.27
CA TYR A 188 1.85 6.21 1.30
C TYR A 188 2.60 6.40 2.61
N ARG A 189 2.61 7.60 3.20
CA ARG A 189 3.26 7.86 4.50
C ARG A 189 2.60 7.06 5.62
N GLU A 190 1.28 7.10 5.71
CA GLU A 190 0.49 6.40 6.72
C GLU A 190 0.71 4.88 6.64
N ARG A 191 0.60 4.29 5.45
CA ARG A 191 0.83 2.84 5.26
C ARG A 191 2.26 2.42 5.55
N SER A 192 3.24 3.27 5.22
CA SER A 192 4.65 3.02 5.57
C SER A 192 4.88 3.07 7.08
N ALA A 193 4.31 4.06 7.76
CA ALA A 193 4.42 4.20 9.21
C ALA A 193 3.77 3.02 9.93
N ASN A 194 2.55 2.63 9.54
CA ASN A 194 1.82 1.52 10.15
C ASN A 194 2.53 0.18 9.94
N ALA A 195 3.03 -0.10 8.73
CA ALA A 195 3.79 -1.32 8.48
C ALA A 195 5.11 -1.37 9.26
N ARG A 196 5.81 -0.23 9.39
CA ARG A 196 7.05 -0.14 10.18
C ARG A 196 6.79 -0.39 11.66
N THR A 197 5.71 0.18 12.21
CA THR A 197 5.28 -0.07 13.59
C THR A 197 4.94 -1.54 13.79
N TRP A 198 4.16 -2.15 12.89
CA TRP A 198 3.83 -3.57 12.97
C TRP A 198 5.09 -4.44 12.98
N VAL A 199 6.06 -4.20 12.10
CA VAL A 199 7.32 -4.96 12.10
C VAL A 199 8.07 -4.76 13.42
N ALA A 200 8.23 -3.52 13.88
CA ALA A 200 8.93 -3.22 15.13
C ALA A 200 8.30 -3.95 16.32
N ASP A 201 6.97 -3.93 16.44
CA ASP A 201 6.24 -4.58 17.53
C ASP A 201 6.45 -6.09 17.53
N ARG A 202 6.40 -6.75 16.35
CA ARG A 202 6.64 -8.18 16.23
C ARG A 202 8.08 -8.56 16.57
N LEU A 203 9.06 -7.75 16.15
CA LEU A 203 10.46 -7.95 16.51
C LEU A 203 10.69 -7.79 18.04
N VAL A 204 10.06 -6.78 18.66
CA VAL A 204 10.10 -6.58 20.12
C VAL A 204 9.47 -7.79 20.84
N GLN A 205 8.34 -8.30 20.36
CA GLN A 205 7.68 -9.48 20.93
C GLN A 205 8.58 -10.72 20.87
N ILE A 206 9.29 -10.93 19.75
CA ILE A 206 10.27 -12.03 19.62
C ILE A 206 11.41 -11.86 20.64
N ILE A 207 12.00 -10.66 20.77
CA ILE A 207 13.07 -10.39 21.74
C ILE A 207 12.59 -10.68 23.16
N ALA A 208 11.41 -10.19 23.54
CA ALA A 208 10.85 -10.37 24.87
C ALA A 208 10.68 -11.86 25.19
N THR A 209 10.08 -12.63 24.28
CA THR A 209 9.88 -14.07 24.45
C THR A 209 11.19 -14.82 24.64
N TYR A 210 12.19 -14.58 23.77
CA TYR A 210 13.48 -15.27 23.87
C TYR A 210 14.32 -14.82 25.07
N SER A 211 14.17 -13.56 25.52
CA SER A 211 14.84 -13.06 26.73
C SER A 211 14.26 -13.70 27.99
N ASN A 212 12.94 -13.86 28.06
CA ASN A 212 12.27 -14.52 29.17
C ASN A 212 12.67 -16.00 29.30
N LEU A 213 12.77 -16.71 28.18
CA LEU A 213 13.21 -18.11 28.16
C LEU A 213 14.66 -18.28 28.59
N GLU A 214 15.54 -17.34 28.21
CA GLU A 214 16.93 -17.35 28.67
C GLU A 214 17.02 -17.11 30.19
N GLN A 215 16.28 -16.14 30.71
CA GLN A 215 16.24 -15.87 32.16
C GLN A 215 15.68 -17.05 32.97
N ALA A 216 14.73 -17.80 32.39
CA ALA A 216 14.19 -19.02 32.98
C ALA A 216 15.14 -20.23 32.87
N GLY A 217 16.28 -20.11 32.18
CA GLY A 217 17.21 -21.22 31.95
C GLY A 217 16.70 -22.25 30.93
N THR A 218 15.69 -21.91 30.13
CA THR A 218 15.04 -22.76 29.12
C THR A 218 15.24 -22.22 27.72
N SER A 219 16.41 -21.65 27.44
CA SER A 219 16.73 -21.03 26.14
C SER A 219 16.62 -22.06 25.00
N PRO A 220 15.86 -21.78 23.93
CA PRO A 220 15.72 -22.69 22.79
C PRO A 220 17.01 -22.85 21.99
N ALA A 221 17.14 -23.97 21.25
CA ALA A 221 18.32 -24.26 20.44
C ALA A 221 18.58 -23.21 19.34
N ASN A 222 17.53 -22.60 18.79
CA ASN A 222 17.62 -21.56 17.74
C ASN A 222 17.78 -20.14 18.29
N ALA A 223 17.90 -19.93 19.61
CA ALA A 223 17.89 -18.59 20.21
C ALA A 223 18.93 -17.63 19.63
N ARG A 224 20.14 -18.11 19.35
CA ARG A 224 21.21 -17.30 18.77
C ARG A 224 20.87 -16.85 17.34
N GLU A 225 20.30 -17.75 16.56
CA GLU A 225 19.94 -17.49 15.16
C GLU A 225 18.78 -16.51 15.06
N VAL A 226 17.74 -16.72 15.87
CA VAL A 226 16.59 -15.80 15.95
C VAL A 226 17.04 -14.40 16.38
N ARG A 227 17.88 -14.25 17.40
CA ARG A 227 18.40 -12.93 17.81
C ARG A 227 19.17 -12.24 16.71
N ALA A 228 20.11 -12.94 16.05
CA ALA A 228 20.88 -12.36 14.95
C ALA A 228 19.98 -11.93 13.79
N ALA A 229 18.95 -12.71 13.47
CA ALA A 229 17.98 -12.37 12.44
C ALA A 229 17.13 -11.16 12.84
N VAL A 230 16.67 -11.09 14.09
CA VAL A 230 15.90 -9.95 14.61
C VAL A 230 16.72 -8.67 14.59
N ASP A 231 17.98 -8.70 15.04
CA ASP A 231 18.88 -7.54 15.00
C ASP A 231 19.04 -7.03 13.56
N SER A 232 19.26 -7.94 12.61
CA SER A 232 19.35 -7.58 11.19
C SER A 232 18.06 -6.99 10.63
N LEU A 233 16.89 -7.40 11.13
CA LEU A 233 15.60 -6.87 10.67
C LEU A 233 15.28 -5.50 11.29
N PHE A 234 15.76 -5.23 12.51
CA PHE A 234 15.70 -3.89 13.09
C PHE A 234 16.50 -2.87 12.26
N ASP A 235 17.69 -3.27 11.80
CA ASP A 235 18.52 -2.44 10.91
C ASP A 235 17.83 -2.11 9.58
N ASP A 236 16.83 -2.89 9.18
CA ASP A 236 16.08 -2.71 7.94
C ASP A 236 14.86 -1.77 8.06
N LEU A 237 14.38 -1.49 9.27
CA LEU A 237 13.23 -0.60 9.51
C LEU A 237 13.35 0.79 8.86
N PRO A 238 14.53 1.45 8.86
CA PRO A 238 14.68 2.75 8.21
C PRO A 238 14.43 2.72 6.69
N TYR A 239 14.59 1.57 6.03
CA TYR A 239 14.35 1.43 4.59
C TYR A 239 12.88 1.21 4.23
N MET A 240 11.98 1.11 5.23
CA MET A 240 10.54 1.02 5.03
C MET A 240 9.95 2.40 4.76
N GLU A 241 10.40 3.06 3.69
CA GLU A 241 10.00 4.42 3.31
C GLU A 241 8.93 4.40 2.21
N PRO A 242 8.02 5.39 2.20
CA PRO A 242 7.10 5.57 1.09
C PRO A 242 7.90 5.83 -0.21
N PRO A 243 7.31 5.60 -1.40
CA PRO A 243 7.87 6.11 -2.63
C PRO A 243 8.08 7.63 -2.50
N PRO A 244 9.19 8.19 -3.04
CA PRO A 244 9.45 9.62 -2.94
C PRO A 244 8.28 10.41 -3.52
N GLU A 245 8.07 11.63 -3.03
CA GLU A 245 7.10 12.54 -3.63
C GLU A 245 7.47 12.83 -5.08
N ASP A 246 6.48 13.08 -5.94
CA ASP A 246 6.81 13.45 -7.30
C ASP A 246 7.40 14.87 -7.27
N PRO A 247 8.60 15.10 -7.83
CA PRO A 247 9.22 16.42 -7.82
C PRO A 247 8.40 17.49 -8.58
N ASN A 248 7.38 17.09 -9.33
CA ASN A 248 6.47 18.00 -10.04
C ASN A 248 5.20 18.34 -9.23
N ASP A 249 5.08 17.92 -7.97
CA ASP A 249 3.93 18.21 -7.08
C ASP A 249 4.04 19.56 -6.33
N VAL A 250 4.86 20.50 -6.83
CA VAL A 250 5.13 21.81 -6.21
C VAL A 250 4.51 22.96 -7.00
#